data_AF-A0A6G1J6Y9-F1
#
_entry.id   AF-A0A6G1J6Y9-F1
#
_cell.length_a   1.000
_cell.length_b   1.000
_cell.length_c   1.000
_cell.angle_alpha   90.00
_cell.angle_beta   90.00
_cell.angle_gamma   90.00
#
_symmetry.space_group_name_H-M   'P 1'
#
loop_
_entity.id
_entity.type
_entity.pdbx_description
1 polymer ?
#
loop_
_entity_poly.entity_id
_entity_poly.type
_entity_poly.pdbx_seq_one_letter_code
_entity_poly.pdbx_strand_id
1 'polypeptide(L)' 'MDRASQALAADLPDGIPDTLAARAAYSNVPRTTVNYRALGRRLREDKARS' A
#
# COMPACT_ATOMS: atom_id res chain seq x y z
N MET A 1 -6.51 8.37 -9.38
CA MET A 1 -5.91 7.33 -8.52
C MET A 1 -5.86 7.87 -7.09
N ASP A 2 -6.26 7.11 -6.09
CA ASP A 2 -6.19 7.54 -4.69
C ASP A 2 -4.73 7.53 -4.19
N ARG A 3 -4.32 8.49 -3.34
CA ARG A 3 -2.93 8.61 -2.87
C ARG A 3 -2.45 7.35 -2.15
N ALA A 4 -3.34 6.71 -1.38
CA ALA A 4 -2.99 5.46 -0.71
C ALA A 4 -2.84 4.27 -1.67
N SER A 5 -3.57 4.27 -2.79
CA SER A 5 -3.34 3.29 -3.87
C SER A 5 -2.03 3.57 -4.61
N GLN A 6 -1.70 4.84 -4.82
CA GLN A 6 -0.41 5.23 -5.39
C GLN A 6 0.76 4.87 -4.47
N ALA A 7 0.62 5.06 -3.16
CA ALA A 7 1.61 4.63 -2.17
C ALA A 7 1.89 3.12 -2.20
N LEU A 8 0.85 2.30 -2.44
CA LEU A 8 0.96 0.85 -2.58
C LEU A 8 1.50 0.39 -3.94
N ALA A 9 1.45 1.25 -4.96
CA ALA A 9 1.92 0.94 -6.31
C ALA A 9 3.24 1.61 -6.66
N ALA A 10 3.69 2.57 -5.85
CA ALA A 10 4.96 3.26 -6.05
C ALA A 10 6.12 2.30 -5.82
N ASP A 11 7.12 2.38 -6.70
CA ASP A 11 8.42 1.76 -6.46
C ASP A 11 9.14 2.53 -5.37
N LEU A 12 9.71 1.78 -4.44
CA LEU A 12 10.54 2.33 -3.38
C LEU A 12 11.98 2.45 -3.89
N PRO A 13 12.72 3.48 -3.45
CA PRO A 13 14.15 3.59 -3.74
C PRO A 13 14.93 2.36 -3.27
N ASP A 14 15.97 2.00 -4.02
CA ASP A 14 16.90 0.94 -3.62
C ASP A 14 17.49 1.21 -2.24
N GLY A 15 17.41 0.19 -1.36
CA GLY A 15 17.83 0.29 0.04
C GLY A 15 16.70 0.62 1.02
N ILE A 16 15.48 0.92 0.54
CA ILE A 16 14.31 1.01 1.41
C ILE A 16 13.56 -0.34 1.43
N PRO A 17 13.30 -0.92 2.61
CA PRO A 17 12.58 -2.18 2.69
C PRO A 17 11.13 -2.02 2.23
N ASP A 18 10.64 -2.96 1.42
CA ASP A 18 9.27 -2.97 0.92
C ASP A 18 8.26 -3.31 2.01
N THR A 19 7.95 -2.30 2.82
CA THR A 19 7.02 -2.38 3.95
C THR A 19 5.98 -1.29 3.86
N LEU A 20 4.78 -1.56 4.39
CA LEU A 20 3.68 -0.57 4.45
C LEU A 20 4.10 0.71 5.22
N ALA A 21 5.00 0.58 6.19
CA ALA A 21 5.57 1.70 6.94
C ALA A 21 6.46 2.58 6.06
N ALA A 22 7.37 1.97 5.30
CA ALA A 22 8.25 2.68 4.38
C ALA A 22 7.45 3.36 3.25
N ARG A 23 6.46 2.66 2.69
CA ARG A 23 5.54 3.23 1.69
C ARG A 23 4.75 4.41 2.23
N ALA A 24 4.25 4.32 3.47
CA ALA A 24 3.56 5.41 4.14
C ALA A 24 4.46 6.64 4.35
N ALA A 25 5.69 6.43 4.83
CA ALA A 25 6.67 7.48 5.02
C ALA A 25 7.07 8.15 3.69
N TYR A 26 7.31 7.37 2.64
CA TYR A 26 7.73 7.87 1.33
C TYR A 26 6.63 8.64 0.60
N SER A 27 5.39 8.14 0.65
CA SER A 27 4.24 8.77 -0.02
C SER A 27 3.60 9.90 0.80
N ASN A 28 4.08 10.13 2.02
CA ASN A 28 3.48 11.05 2.99
C ASN A 28 1.98 10.77 3.21
N VAL A 29 1.61 9.48 3.24
CA VAL A 29 0.25 9.01 3.51
C VAL A 29 0.24 8.31 4.86
N PRO A 30 -0.76 8.54 5.73
CA PRO A 30 -0.85 7.85 7.00
C PRO A 30 -0.83 6.32 6.82
N ARG A 31 -0.01 5.64 7.63
CA ARG A 31 0.12 4.17 7.57
C ARG A 31 -1.21 3.44 7.75
N THR A 32 -2.12 3.99 8.55
CA THR A 32 -3.48 3.44 8.74
C THR A 32 -4.27 3.41 7.43
N THR A 33 -4.18 4.47 6.63
CA THR A 33 -4.82 4.56 5.31
C THR A 33 -4.19 3.57 4.32
N VAL A 34 -2.87 3.46 4.31
CA VAL A 34 -2.14 2.48 3.48
C VAL A 34 -2.53 1.04 3.86
N ASN A 35 -2.54 0.72 5.16
CA ASN A 35 -2.97 -0.58 5.68
C ASN A 35 -4.42 -0.90 5.30
N TYR A 36 -5.35 0.04 5.49
CA TYR A 36 -6.76 -0.16 5.16
C TYR A 36 -6.94 -0.47 3.67
N ARG A 37 -6.22 0.23 2.79
CA ARG A 37 -6.24 -0.04 1.35
C ARG A 37 -5.62 -1.40 1.00
N ALA A 38 -4.50 -1.77 1.63
CA ALA A 38 -3.87 -3.06 1.40
C ALA A 38 -4.79 -4.22 1.78
N LEU A 39 -5.47 -4.12 2.94
CA LEU A 39 -6.45 -5.11 3.39
C LEU A 39 -7.65 -5.18 2.45
N GLY A 40 -8.19 -4.03 2.05
CA GLY A 40 -9.31 -3.96 1.10
C GLY A 40 -8.97 -4.56 -0.27
N ARG A 41 -7.73 -4.40 -0.74
CA ARG A 41 -7.23 -5.05 -1.97
C ARG A 41 -7.14 -6.56 -1.80
N ARG A 42 -6.55 -7.04 -0.71
CA ARG A 42 -6.44 -8.48 -0.40
C ARG A 42 -7.81 -9.16 -0.32
N LEU A 43 -8.79 -8.53 0.32
CA LEU A 43 -10.16 -9.06 0.40
C LEU A 43 -10.85 -9.17 -0.96
N ARG A 44 -10.54 -8.26 -1.91
CA ARG A 44 -11.05 -8.34 -3.29
C ARG A 44 -10.36 -9.45 -4.08
N GLU A 45 -9.05 -9.61 -3.91
CA GLU A 45 -8.27 -10.68 -4.53
C GLU A 45 -8.71 -12.06 -4.01
N ASP A 46 -8.93 -12.21 -2.70
CA ASP A 46 -9.46 -13.43 -2.09
C ASP A 46 -10.87 -13.76 -2.62
N LYS A 47 -11.75 -12.75 -2.74
CA LYS A 47 -13.08 -12.93 -3.36
C LYS A 47 -13.01 -13.28 -4.85
N ALA A 48 -12.01 -12.81 -5.58
CA ALA A 48 -11.84 -13.13 -7.00
C ALA A 48 -11.26 -14.53 -7.22
N ARG A 49 -10.69 -15.16 -6.18
CA ARG A 49 -10.11 -16.50 -6.24
C ARG A 49 -11.09 -17.60 -5.79
N SER A 50 -12.19 -17.24 -5.15
CA SER A 50 -13.28 -18.15 -4.76
C SER A 50 -14.35 -18.27 -5.83
#